data_AF-A0A6I1VZ34-F1
#
_entry.id   AF-A0A6I1VZ34-F1
#
_cell.length_a   1.000
_cell.length_b   1.000
_cell.length_c   1.000
_cell.angle_alpha   90.00
_cell.angle_beta   90.00
_cell.angle_gamma   90.00
#
_symmetry.space_group_name_H-M   'P 1'
#
loop_
_entity.id
_entity.type
_entity.pdbx_description
1 polymer ?
#
loop_
_entity_poly.entity_id
_entity_poly.type
_entity_poly.pdbx_seq_one_letter_code
_entity_poly.pdbx_strand_id
1 'polypeptide(L)'
;MALKIRTAAVADAVAIQRIYAPIVSKTAISFEEIPPSAEEIAQRIATTLQTYPYLVAEDGGEIKGYAYASQHRARPAYRWAVDVTVYIAESARRQRVGRKLYETLLPILEKQRFRAAYAGIAQPN
;
A
#
# COMPACT_ATOMS: atom_id res chain seq x y z
N MET A 1 11.77 6.68 -18.14
CA MET A 1 11.27 7.85 -17.38
C MET A 1 11.68 7.66 -15.91
N ALA A 2 11.43 8.62 -15.03
CA ALA A 2 11.80 8.52 -13.63
C ALA A 2 10.59 8.11 -12.77
N LEU A 3 10.77 7.09 -11.92
CA LEU A 3 9.75 6.64 -10.97
C LEU A 3 9.30 7.79 -10.04
N LYS A 4 8.01 8.12 -10.08
CA LYS A 4 7.35 9.19 -9.31
C LYS A 4 6.42 8.59 -8.26
N ILE A 5 6.48 9.09 -7.03
CA ILE A 5 5.52 8.75 -5.98
C ILE A 5 4.43 9.81 -5.94
N ARG A 6 3.16 9.39 -5.89
CA ARG A 6 2.00 10.28 -5.73
C ARG A 6 0.90 9.62 -4.91
N THR A 7 -0.02 10.43 -4.40
CA THR A 7 -1.26 9.93 -3.80
C THR A 7 -2.05 9.12 -4.83
N ALA A 8 -2.58 7.98 -4.39
CA ALA A 8 -3.48 7.15 -5.18
C ALA A 8 -4.81 7.89 -5.42
N ALA A 9 -5.43 7.63 -6.56
CA ALA A 9 -6.79 8.01 -6.87
C ALA A 9 -7.63 6.76 -7.11
N VAL A 10 -8.95 6.89 -7.00
CA VAL A 10 -9.90 5.81 -7.33
C VAL A 10 -9.67 5.24 -8.74
N ALA A 11 -9.22 6.08 -9.69
CA ALA A 11 -8.86 5.67 -11.04
C ALA A 11 -7.69 4.68 -11.12
N ASP A 12 -6.83 4.60 -10.09
CA ASP A 12 -5.72 3.64 -10.04
C ASP A 12 -6.16 2.22 -9.66
N ALA A 13 -7.44 2.02 -9.30
CA ALA A 13 -7.92 0.78 -8.72
C ALA A 13 -7.68 -0.45 -9.61
N VAL A 14 -7.88 -0.32 -10.93
CA VAL A 14 -7.60 -1.40 -11.88
C VAL A 14 -6.11 -1.78 -11.89
N ALA A 15 -5.22 -0.79 -11.83
CA ALA A 15 -3.78 -1.04 -11.83
C ALA A 15 -3.31 -1.67 -10.51
N ILE A 16 -3.82 -1.19 -9.38
CA ILE A 16 -3.57 -1.76 -8.05
C ILE A 16 -4.09 -3.19 -7.95
N GLN A 17 -5.30 -3.45 -8.46
CA GLN A 17 -5.90 -4.78 -8.50
C GLN A 17 -5.03 -5.76 -9.28
N ARG A 18 -4.48 -5.35 -10.44
CA ARG A 18 -3.57 -6.20 -11.24
C ARG A 18 -2.30 -6.58 -10.50
N ILE A 19 -1.79 -5.73 -9.62
CA ILE A 19 -0.64 -6.04 -8.75
C ILE A 19 -1.05 -7.01 -7.64
N TYR A 20 -2.22 -6.79 -7.05
CA TYR A 20 -2.65 -7.46 -5.82
C TYR A 20 -3.30 -8.83 -6.06
N ALA A 21 -4.03 -9.02 -7.16
CA ALA A 21 -4.69 -10.27 -7.47
C ALA A 21 -3.74 -11.49 -7.53
N PRO A 22 -2.58 -11.45 -8.22
CA PRO A 22 -1.65 -12.58 -8.19
C PRO A 22 -0.99 -12.76 -6.82
N ILE A 23 -0.87 -11.70 -6.00
CA ILE A 23 -0.38 -11.81 -4.62
C ILE A 23 -1.36 -12.63 -3.78
N VAL A 24 -2.66 -12.32 -3.87
CA VAL A 24 -3.73 -13.05 -3.17
C VAL A 24 -3.83 -14.50 -3.65
N SER A 25 -3.92 -14.71 -4.97
CA SER A 25 -4.20 -16.07 -5.50
C SER A 25 -3.01 -17.03 -5.47
N LYS A 26 -1.77 -16.55 -5.35
CA LYS A 26 -0.58 -17.39 -5.59
C LYS A 26 0.45 -17.36 -4.47
N THR A 27 0.26 -16.56 -3.42
CA THR A 27 1.28 -16.37 -2.39
C THR A 27 0.65 -16.24 -1.01
N ALA A 28 1.46 -16.37 0.05
CA ALA A 28 1.05 -16.08 1.43
C ALA A 28 1.35 -14.63 1.86
N ILE A 29 1.69 -13.74 0.92
CA ILE A 29 2.08 -12.35 1.22
C ILE A 29 0.88 -11.54 1.73
N SER A 30 -0.33 -11.83 1.24
CA SER A 30 -1.59 -11.40 1.85
C SER A 30 -2.33 -12.63 2.36
N PHE A 31 -3.14 -12.46 3.40
CA PHE A 31 -4.00 -13.51 3.94
C PHE A 31 -5.45 -13.39 3.46
N GLU A 32 -5.75 -12.46 2.54
CA GLU A 32 -6.98 -12.55 1.76
C GLU A 32 -6.91 -13.78 0.84
N GLU A 33 -8.02 -14.49 0.68
CA GLU A 33 -8.09 -15.71 -0.14
C GLU A 33 -8.68 -15.46 -1.53
N ILE A 34 -9.58 -14.48 -1.65
CA ILE A 34 -10.26 -14.10 -2.88
C ILE A 34 -9.77 -12.72 -3.31
N PRO A 35 -9.19 -12.55 -4.51
CA PRO A 35 -8.79 -11.25 -5.00
C PRO A 35 -9.98 -10.29 -5.06
N PRO A 36 -9.87 -9.08 -4.49
CA PRO A 36 -10.92 -8.10 -4.61
C PRO A 36 -11.09 -7.62 -6.06
N SER A 37 -12.30 -7.18 -6.38
CA SER A 37 -12.61 -6.52 -7.64
C SER A 37 -11.96 -5.13 -7.71
N ALA A 38 -11.92 -4.53 -8.90
CA ALA A 38 -11.42 -3.16 -9.05
C ALA A 38 -12.31 -2.16 -8.31
N GLU A 39 -13.63 -2.40 -8.25
CA GLU A 39 -14.60 -1.59 -7.52
C GLU A 39 -14.36 -1.66 -6.00
N GLU A 40 -14.06 -2.85 -5.48
CA GLU A 40 -13.70 -3.02 -4.06
C GLU A 40 -12.38 -2.31 -3.73
N ILE A 41 -11.38 -2.42 -4.60
CA ILE A 41 -10.12 -1.65 -4.46
C ILE A 41 -10.38 -0.15 -4.50
N ALA A 42 -11.22 0.33 -5.41
CA ALA A 42 -11.63 1.74 -5.50
C ALA A 42 -12.25 2.23 -4.18
N GLN A 43 -13.16 1.44 -3.61
CA GLN A 43 -13.76 1.75 -2.32
C GLN A 43 -12.73 1.76 -1.19
N ARG A 44 -11.79 0.81 -1.17
CA ARG A 44 -10.70 0.78 -0.18
C ARG A 44 -9.83 2.03 -0.28
N ILE A 45 -9.43 2.45 -1.49
CA ILE A 45 -8.67 3.69 -1.72
C ILE A 45 -9.45 4.89 -1.14
N ALA A 46 -10.72 5.04 -1.52
CA ALA A 46 -11.56 6.14 -1.06
C ALA A 46 -11.71 6.17 0.47
N THR A 47 -11.96 5.01 1.10
CA THR A 47 -12.10 4.90 2.56
C THR A 47 -10.79 5.19 3.28
N THR A 48 -9.67 4.61 2.83
CA THR A 48 -8.36 4.81 3.46
C THR A 48 -7.95 6.28 3.42
N LEU A 49 -8.13 6.96 2.28
CA LEU A 49 -7.75 8.36 2.09
C LEU A 49 -8.52 9.35 2.99
N GLN A 50 -9.62 8.93 3.63
CA GLN A 50 -10.30 9.76 4.63
C GLN A 50 -9.44 10.02 5.87
N THR A 51 -8.46 9.15 6.16
CA THR A 51 -7.64 9.24 7.37
C THR A 51 -6.14 9.02 7.11
N TYR A 52 -5.81 8.06 6.26
CA TYR A 52 -4.45 7.57 6.07
C TYR A 52 -3.92 7.79 4.65
N PRO A 53 -2.61 7.96 4.48
CA PRO A 53 -2.00 8.03 3.15
C PRO A 53 -2.18 6.72 2.38
N TYR A 54 -2.47 6.85 1.09
CA TYR A 54 -2.42 5.78 0.10
C TYR A 54 -1.60 6.31 -1.08
N LEU A 55 -0.47 5.66 -1.39
CA LEU A 55 0.50 6.10 -2.38
C LEU A 55 0.66 5.05 -3.48
N VAL A 56 0.91 5.52 -4.70
CA VAL A 56 1.36 4.69 -5.82
C VAL A 56 2.72 5.16 -6.32
N ALA A 57 3.51 4.22 -6.83
CA ALA A 57 4.74 4.47 -7.55
C ALA A 57 4.49 4.29 -9.05
N GLU A 58 4.57 5.37 -9.81
CA GLU A 58 4.29 5.41 -11.24
C GLU A 58 5.57 5.65 -12.05
N ASP A 59 5.77 4.89 -13.13
CA ASP A 59 6.80 5.15 -14.13
C ASP A 59 6.20 5.00 -15.52
N GLY A 60 6.25 6.07 -16.32
CA GLY A 60 5.71 6.08 -17.69
C GLY A 60 4.20 5.78 -17.78
N GLY A 61 3.40 6.22 -16.80
CA GLY A 61 1.96 5.95 -16.73
C GLY A 61 1.59 4.58 -16.18
N GLU A 62 2.57 3.74 -15.84
CA GLU A 62 2.33 2.41 -15.27
C GLU A 62 2.59 2.41 -13.76
N ILE A 63 1.65 1.85 -12.99
CA ILE A 63 1.83 1.65 -11.56
C ILE A 63 2.75 0.45 -11.32
N LYS A 64 3.90 0.69 -10.70
CA LYS A 64 4.93 -0.31 -10.38
C LYS A 64 4.80 -0.87 -8.95
N GLY A 65 4.01 -0.21 -8.11
CA GLY A 65 3.76 -0.62 -6.73
C GLY A 65 2.91 0.40 -6.01
N TYR A 66 2.42 0.03 -4.85
CA TYR A 66 1.62 0.91 -4.00
C TYR A 66 1.88 0.63 -2.53
N ALA A 67 1.60 1.61 -1.69
CA ALA A 67 1.72 1.50 -0.24
C ALA A 67 0.61 2.29 0.44
N TYR A 68 0.15 1.82 1.58
CA TYR A 68 -0.87 2.50 2.36
C TYR A 68 -0.68 2.26 3.85
N ALA A 69 -1.35 3.08 4.64
CA ALA A 69 -1.44 2.90 6.08
C ALA A 69 -2.86 2.54 6.53
N SER A 70 -2.98 1.88 7.67
CA SER A 70 -4.26 1.50 8.27
C SER A 70 -4.20 1.51 9.80
N GLN A 71 -5.37 1.47 10.43
CA GLN A 71 -5.47 1.38 11.88
C GLN A 71 -4.75 0.12 12.40
N HIS A 72 -3.87 0.28 13.38
CA HIS A 72 -3.19 -0.85 14.01
C HIS A 72 -4.14 -1.70 14.87
N ARG A 73 -4.85 -1.06 15.82
CA ARG A 73 -5.83 -1.70 16.70
C ARG A 73 -6.96 -0.75 17.07
N ALA A 74 -8.14 -1.31 17.35
CA ALA A 74 -9.36 -0.53 17.56
C ALA A 74 -9.42 0.28 18.87
N ARG A 75 -8.76 -0.17 19.95
CA ARG A 75 -8.88 0.51 21.26
C ARG A 75 -8.20 1.89 21.24
N PRO A 76 -8.78 2.94 21.87
CA PRO A 76 -8.28 4.32 21.78
C PRO A 76 -6.83 4.54 22.22
N ALA A 77 -6.29 3.67 23.08
CA ALA A 77 -4.89 3.73 23.50
C ALA A 77 -3.90 3.46 22.34
N TYR A 78 -4.32 2.78 21.28
CA TYR A 78 -3.49 2.48 20.10
C TYR A 78 -3.55 3.54 19.02
N ARG A 79 -4.23 4.68 19.22
CA ARG A 79 -4.43 5.71 18.18
C ARG A 79 -3.14 6.31 17.61
N TRP A 80 -2.01 6.11 18.28
CA TRP A 80 -0.69 6.56 17.83
C TRP A 80 0.12 5.47 17.11
N ALA A 81 -0.38 4.24 17.03
CA ALA A 81 0.21 3.15 16.27
C ALA A 81 -0.53 2.99 14.94
N VAL A 82 0.22 2.69 13.87
CA VAL A 82 -0.32 2.54 12.52
C VAL A 82 0.30 1.30 11.86
N ASP A 83 -0.49 0.58 11.07
CA ASP A 83 0.05 -0.47 10.22
C ASP A 83 0.43 0.13 8.86
N VAL A 84 1.50 -0.38 8.26
CA VAL A 84 1.96 0.02 6.92
C VAL A 84 2.10 -1.21 6.03
N THR A 85 1.59 -1.07 4.81
CA THR A 85 1.60 -2.13 3.81
C THR A 85 2.24 -1.63 2.53
N VAL A 86 3.02 -2.47 1.87
CA VAL A 86 3.61 -2.19 0.55
C VAL A 86 3.54 -3.42 -0.34
N TYR A 87 3.11 -3.22 -1.59
CA TYR A 87 3.09 -4.26 -2.61
C TYR A 87 3.70 -3.75 -3.91
N ILE A 88 4.58 -4.56 -4.50
CA ILE A 88 5.34 -4.21 -5.70
C ILE A 88 4.95 -5.15 -6.83
N ALA A 89 4.72 -4.59 -8.02
CA ALA A 89 4.49 -5.37 -9.22
C ALA A 89 5.64 -6.36 -9.43
N GLU A 90 5.33 -7.57 -9.90
CA GLU A 90 6.34 -8.62 -10.09
C GLU A 90 7.47 -8.17 -11.02
N SER A 91 7.13 -7.48 -12.10
CA SER A 91 8.07 -6.89 -13.08
C SER A 91 8.94 -5.76 -12.51
N ALA A 92 8.60 -5.21 -11.34
CA ALA A 92 9.27 -4.06 -10.72
C ALA A 92 10.07 -4.43 -9.46
N ARG A 93 10.17 -5.73 -9.13
CA ARG A 93 10.94 -6.21 -7.97
C ARG A 93 12.42 -5.89 -8.14
N ARG A 94 13.12 -5.72 -7.00
CA ARG A 94 14.56 -5.36 -6.91
C ARG A 94 14.95 -4.01 -7.53
N GLN A 95 13.99 -3.19 -7.94
CA GLN A 95 14.23 -1.83 -8.48
C GLN A 95 14.08 -0.72 -7.42
N ARG A 96 14.15 -1.07 -6.13
CA ARG A 96 14.00 -0.15 -4.98
C ARG A 96 12.66 0.62 -4.94
N VAL A 97 11.62 0.15 -5.63
CA VAL A 97 10.27 0.76 -5.62
C VAL A 97 9.70 0.83 -4.20
N GLY A 98 9.76 -0.27 -3.44
CA GLY A 98 9.28 -0.31 -2.05
C GLY A 98 10.02 0.65 -1.12
N ARG A 99 11.34 0.82 -1.32
CA ARG A 99 12.13 1.79 -0.58
C ARG A 99 11.65 3.22 -0.83
N LYS A 100 11.44 3.61 -2.09
CA LYS A 100 10.95 4.95 -2.46
C LYS A 100 9.53 5.22 -1.93
N LEU A 101 8.66 4.20 -1.95
CA LEU A 101 7.34 4.29 -1.32
C LEU A 101 7.44 4.56 0.18
N TYR A 102 8.28 3.82 0.92
CA TYR A 102 8.49 4.06 2.36
C TYR A 102 9.17 5.40 2.67
N GLU A 103 10.15 5.82 1.87
CA GLU A 103 10.80 7.13 1.97
C GLU A 103 9.81 8.29 1.83
N THR A 104 8.64 8.06 1.24
CA THR A 104 7.54 9.04 1.14
C THR A 104 6.47 8.81 2.22
N LEU A 105 6.10 7.55 2.48
CA LEU A 105 5.04 7.19 3.42
C LEU A 105 5.39 7.53 4.88
N LEU A 106 6.58 7.16 5.35
CA LEU A 106 6.95 7.30 6.76
C LEU A 106 7.02 8.78 7.20
N PRO A 107 7.61 9.72 6.43
CA PRO A 107 7.56 11.14 6.78
C PRO A 107 6.14 11.72 6.80
N ILE A 108 5.22 11.23 5.99
CA ILE A 108 3.80 11.65 6.04
C ILE A 108 3.18 11.20 7.37
N LEU A 109 3.38 9.94 7.75
CA LEU A 109 2.84 9.38 9.00
C LEU A 109 3.42 10.09 10.24
N GLU A 110 4.70 10.44 10.21
CA GLU A 110 5.34 11.22 11.27
C GLU A 110 4.69 12.61 11.41
N LYS A 111 4.45 13.31 10.30
CA LYS A 111 3.73 14.60 10.29
C LYS A 111 2.29 14.48 10.77
N GLN A 112 1.64 13.33 10.55
CA GLN A 112 0.33 12.98 11.11
C GLN A 112 0.38 12.59 12.61
N ARG A 113 1.56 12.66 13.25
CA ARG A 113 1.79 12.39 14.69
C ARG A 113 1.67 10.92 15.12
N PHE A 114 1.72 9.97 14.19
CA PHE A 114 1.92 8.57 14.55
C PHE A 114 3.29 8.39 15.21
N ARG A 115 3.37 7.45 16.16
CA ARG A 115 4.55 7.20 17.00
C ARG A 115 5.27 5.90 16.67
N ALA A 116 4.55 4.94 16.08
CA ALA A 116 5.12 3.68 15.63
C ALA A 116 4.35 3.18 14.40
N ALA A 117 5.11 2.67 13.42
CA ALA A 117 4.58 2.02 12.23
C ALA A 117 4.96 0.53 12.26
N TYR A 118 4.00 -0.35 11.98
CA TYR A 118 4.19 -1.80 12.01
C TYR A 118 3.94 -2.42 10.63
N ALA A 119 4.82 -3.32 10.21
CA ALA A 119 4.67 -4.08 8.97
C ALA A 119 4.61 -5.57 9.30
N GLY A 120 3.55 -6.24 8.86
CA GLY A 120 3.47 -7.70 8.89
C GLY A 120 4.19 -8.31 7.70
N ILE A 121 5.04 -9.31 7.93
CA ILE A 121 5.78 -10.01 6.87
C ILE A 121 5.60 -11.51 7.07
N ALA A 122 4.92 -12.17 6.12
CA ALA A 122 4.84 -13.63 6.09
C ALA A 122 6.24 -14.25 5.97
N GLN A 123 6.50 -15.32 6.72
CA GLN A 123 7.79 -15.99 6.77
C GLN A 123 7.71 -17.38 6.13
N PRO A 124 8.74 -17.84 5.40
CA PRO A 124 9.93 -17.07 4.94
C PRO A 124 9.59 -16.12 3.77
N ASN A 125 10.44 -15.10 3.54
CA ASN A 125 10.31 -14.13 2.43
C ASN A 125 11.62 -13.98 1.65
#